data_AF-A0A453MA36-F1
#
_entry.id   AF-A0A453MA36-F1
#
_cell.length_a   1.000
_cell.length_b   1.000
_cell.length_c   1.000
_cell.angle_alpha   90.00
_cell.angle_beta   90.00
_cell.angle_gamma   90.00
#
_symmetry.space_group_name_H-M   'P 1'
#
loop_
_entity.id
_entity.type
_entity.pdbx_description
1 polymer ?
#
loop_
_entity_poly.entity_id
_entity_poly.type
_entity_poly.pdbx_seq_one_letter_code
_entity_poly.pdbx_strand_id
1 'polypeptide(L)'
;NGGMCMHDEATVHYIDMIDQTTLGHRFIKEEFGQIPRIGWQIDPFGHSAVQAYLLGAEVGFDALYFFRIDYQDRDTRNGTKELEVVWRGSKTFGSSADIFAGIFPKNYEPPPGEFYFEVDDTSPVVQDDPLLFDYNVEQRVNDFVAAALAQANVTRTNHIMFTMGTDFKYQYAESWFRQMDKLIHYVNKDGRVNALYSTPSIYTDAKFSTNEPWPLKTNDFFPYADNPNAYWTGYFTSRPALKRYVRMMSGYYLAARQLEFFIGRSKSGSTTDSLGDALALAQHHDAVTGTEKQHVANDYAKRLSIGYKKAEELVSTSLGCLSESGSNSRCSSPTTKFVQCPLLNITYCPPSEMNLSQGKSLVVLVYNSLGWKREDVLRIPVMSDSIVVHDSEGREIESQLLPIANASSHLRDRHVKAYLGTSPAASPKFWVAFPASVAPLGFSTYFISIGKRSGEFRIFRLDIQQNIKDCSKV
;
A
#
# COMPACT_ATOMS: atom_id res chain seq x y z
N ASN A 1 -15.30 4.09 -3.51
CA ASN A 1 -14.04 3.38 -3.16
C ASN A 1 -14.29 2.49 -1.96
N GLY A 2 -14.36 3.03 -0.74
CA GLY A 2 -14.72 2.26 0.46
C GLY A 2 -13.58 1.44 1.07
N GLY A 3 -12.36 1.49 0.51
CA GLY A 3 -11.18 1.00 1.22
C GLY A 3 -10.81 1.89 2.42
N MET A 4 -9.88 1.42 3.23
CA MET A 4 -9.33 2.20 4.36
C MET A 4 -8.63 3.49 3.92
N CYS A 5 -8.09 3.51 2.70
CA CYS A 5 -7.57 4.70 2.07
C CYS A 5 -7.85 4.70 0.56
N MET A 6 -7.59 5.85 -0.06
CA MET A 6 -7.36 5.92 -1.51
C MET A 6 -5.89 5.58 -1.74
N HIS A 7 -5.63 4.34 -2.14
CA HIS A 7 -4.26 3.84 -2.28
C HIS A 7 -3.56 4.39 -3.52
N ASP A 8 -2.23 4.47 -3.48
CA ASP A 8 -1.43 4.63 -4.70
C ASP A 8 -1.61 3.42 -5.63
N GLU A 9 -1.33 3.60 -6.91
CA GLU A 9 -1.44 2.56 -7.93
C GLU A 9 -0.09 2.14 -8.53
N ALA A 10 1.00 2.88 -8.28
CA ALA A 10 2.32 2.58 -8.84
C ALA A 10 3.23 1.76 -7.91
N THR A 11 3.26 2.10 -6.63
CA THR A 11 4.25 1.63 -5.65
C THR A 11 3.67 0.69 -4.58
N VAL A 12 2.43 0.26 -4.79
CA VAL A 12 1.71 -0.72 -3.95
C VAL A 12 1.86 -2.15 -4.47
N HIS A 13 1.51 -3.13 -3.64
CA HIS A 13 1.26 -4.49 -4.10
C HIS A 13 -0.23 -4.78 -4.20
N TYR A 14 -0.63 -5.61 -5.16
CA TYR A 14 -2.02 -6.05 -5.27
C TYR A 14 -2.55 -6.73 -3.98
N ILE A 15 -1.70 -7.46 -3.23
CA ILE A 15 -2.10 -8.02 -1.92
C ILE A 15 -2.50 -6.91 -0.95
N ASP A 16 -1.71 -5.85 -0.86
CA ASP A 16 -1.95 -4.76 0.11
C ASP A 16 -3.12 -3.87 -0.35
N MET A 17 -3.30 -3.71 -1.67
CA MET A 17 -4.49 -3.08 -2.25
C MET A 17 -5.76 -3.87 -1.88
N ILE A 18 -5.73 -5.20 -1.97
CA ILE A 18 -6.85 -6.07 -1.58
C ILE A 18 -7.07 -6.01 -0.07
N ASP A 19 -6.02 -6.10 0.74
CA ASP A 19 -6.13 -6.11 2.21
C ASP A 19 -6.77 -4.81 2.73
N GLN A 20 -6.29 -3.64 2.28
CA GLN A 20 -6.84 -2.35 2.71
C GLN A 20 -8.27 -2.14 2.23
N THR A 21 -8.59 -2.62 1.01
CA THR A 21 -9.95 -2.54 0.44
C THR A 21 -10.90 -3.43 1.22
N THR A 22 -10.47 -4.67 1.52
CA THR A 22 -11.25 -5.65 2.28
C THR A 22 -11.56 -5.13 3.68
N LEU A 23 -10.59 -4.51 4.36
CA LEU A 23 -10.79 -3.97 5.69
C LEU A 23 -11.88 -2.87 5.70
N GLY A 24 -11.81 -1.92 4.76
CA GLY A 24 -12.82 -0.87 4.65
C GLY A 24 -14.20 -1.39 4.21
N HIS A 25 -14.25 -2.28 3.21
CA HIS A 25 -15.50 -2.88 2.73
C HIS A 25 -16.20 -3.72 3.79
N ARG A 26 -15.43 -4.48 4.59
CA ARG A 26 -15.98 -5.24 5.70
C ARG A 26 -16.62 -4.32 6.73
N PHE A 27 -15.93 -3.26 7.15
CA PHE A 27 -16.50 -2.27 8.05
C PHE A 27 -17.80 -1.67 7.50
N ILE A 28 -17.81 -1.23 6.24
CA ILE A 28 -19.01 -0.64 5.60
C ILE A 28 -20.18 -1.63 5.59
N LYS A 29 -19.91 -2.90 5.25
CA LYS A 29 -20.93 -3.94 5.20
C LYS A 29 -21.46 -4.30 6.58
N GLU A 30 -20.58 -4.44 7.57
CA GLU A 30 -20.93 -4.83 8.94
C GLU A 30 -21.73 -3.71 9.64
N GLU A 31 -21.35 -2.44 9.46
CA GLU A 31 -21.99 -1.31 10.14
C GLU A 31 -23.21 -0.74 9.39
N PHE A 32 -23.19 -0.72 8.06
CA PHE A 32 -24.21 -0.03 7.26
C PHE A 32 -25.01 -0.94 6.33
N GLY A 33 -24.63 -2.23 6.22
CA GLY A 33 -25.27 -3.15 5.27
C GLY A 33 -25.07 -2.76 3.80
N GLN A 34 -24.09 -1.90 3.50
CA GLN A 34 -23.84 -1.37 2.17
C GLN A 34 -22.67 -2.07 1.47
N ILE A 35 -22.71 -2.06 0.14
CA ILE A 35 -21.62 -2.54 -0.72
C ILE A 35 -21.30 -1.43 -1.73
N PRO A 36 -20.12 -0.80 -1.67
CA PRO A 36 -19.74 0.23 -2.63
C PRO A 36 -19.74 -0.31 -4.07
N ARG A 37 -20.39 0.41 -4.99
CA ARG A 37 -20.45 0.06 -6.43
C ARG A 37 -19.44 0.83 -7.29
N ILE A 38 -18.81 1.87 -6.75
CA ILE A 38 -18.03 2.83 -7.54
C ILE A 38 -16.63 3.02 -6.96
N GLY A 39 -15.61 2.80 -7.78
CA GLY A 39 -14.23 3.15 -7.51
C GLY A 39 -14.03 4.67 -7.57
N TRP A 40 -13.23 5.21 -6.64
CA TRP A 40 -12.95 6.64 -6.55
C TRP A 40 -11.46 6.82 -6.28
N GLN A 41 -10.70 7.17 -7.32
CA GLN A 41 -9.25 7.27 -7.36
C GLN A 41 -8.86 8.65 -7.93
N ILE A 42 -9.33 9.72 -7.30
CA ILE A 42 -9.21 11.08 -7.86
C ILE A 42 -7.78 11.64 -7.76
N ASP A 43 -6.96 11.10 -6.85
CA ASP A 43 -5.65 11.67 -6.51
C ASP A 43 -4.40 10.76 -6.66
N PRO A 44 -4.46 9.44 -6.90
CA PRO A 44 -3.27 8.68 -7.31
C PRO A 44 -2.61 9.25 -8.58
N PHE A 45 -1.28 9.23 -8.63
CA PHE A 45 -0.49 9.93 -9.64
C PHE A 45 -0.28 9.10 -10.92
N GLY A 46 -1.38 8.83 -11.63
CA GLY A 46 -1.46 7.85 -12.71
C GLY A 46 -2.15 6.57 -12.25
N HIS A 47 -2.62 5.75 -13.19
CA HIS A 47 -3.54 4.66 -12.88
C HIS A 47 -3.11 3.34 -13.50
N SER A 48 -3.13 2.28 -12.71
CA SER A 48 -2.63 0.95 -13.08
C SER A 48 -3.68 0.12 -13.81
N ALA A 49 -3.23 -0.76 -14.70
CA ALA A 49 -4.10 -1.76 -15.31
C ALA A 49 -4.76 -2.68 -14.25
N VAL A 50 -4.04 -2.98 -13.16
CA VAL A 50 -4.51 -3.79 -12.03
C VAL A 50 -5.66 -3.11 -11.30
N GLN A 51 -5.65 -1.78 -11.17
CA GLN A 51 -6.76 -1.05 -10.57
C GLN A 51 -8.05 -1.23 -11.36
N ALA A 52 -7.97 -1.25 -12.69
CA ALA A 52 -9.16 -1.41 -13.54
C ALA A 52 -9.79 -2.80 -13.40
N TYR A 53 -9.01 -3.85 -13.63
CA TYR A 53 -9.59 -5.19 -13.68
C TYR A 53 -9.74 -5.80 -12.29
N LEU A 54 -8.74 -5.68 -11.41
CA LEU A 54 -8.73 -6.40 -10.12
C LEU A 54 -9.41 -5.60 -9.02
N LEU A 55 -8.98 -4.36 -8.79
CA LEU A 55 -9.55 -3.48 -7.75
C LEU A 55 -10.70 -2.60 -8.27
N GLY A 56 -11.19 -2.93 -9.46
CA GLY A 56 -12.36 -2.35 -10.10
C GLY A 56 -13.39 -3.45 -10.37
N ALA A 57 -13.27 -4.09 -11.53
CA ALA A 57 -14.25 -5.08 -11.99
C ALA A 57 -14.40 -6.27 -11.02
N GLU A 58 -13.32 -6.94 -10.63
CA GLU A 58 -13.38 -8.15 -9.77
C GLU A 58 -13.81 -7.86 -8.32
N VAL A 59 -13.65 -6.62 -7.84
CA VAL A 59 -14.23 -6.18 -6.54
C VAL A 59 -15.75 -5.96 -6.64
N GLY A 60 -16.30 -5.91 -7.86
CA GLY A 60 -17.72 -5.71 -8.11
C GLY A 60 -18.10 -4.24 -8.34
N PHE A 61 -17.16 -3.40 -8.78
CA PHE A 61 -17.50 -2.03 -9.18
C PHE A 61 -18.03 -1.97 -10.61
N ASP A 62 -19.05 -1.13 -10.81
CA ASP A 62 -19.59 -0.83 -12.14
C ASP A 62 -18.73 0.21 -12.86
N ALA A 63 -18.15 1.14 -12.09
CA ALA A 63 -17.36 2.23 -12.61
C ALA A 63 -16.22 2.65 -11.70
N LEU A 64 -15.21 3.28 -12.30
CA LEU A 64 -14.05 3.87 -11.64
C LEU A 64 -13.87 5.31 -12.13
N TYR A 65 -13.79 6.26 -11.19
CA TYR A 65 -13.58 7.68 -11.51
C TYR A 65 -12.24 8.18 -10.98
N PHE A 66 -11.55 8.93 -11.82
CA PHE A 66 -10.24 9.49 -11.53
C PHE A 66 -9.96 10.74 -12.36
N PHE A 67 -8.90 11.45 -12.02
CA PHE A 67 -8.50 12.65 -12.74
C PHE A 67 -7.13 12.51 -13.39
N ARG A 68 -6.08 12.03 -12.70
CA ARG A 68 -4.67 12.22 -13.08
C ARG A 68 -4.20 11.28 -14.19
N ILE A 69 -4.41 11.71 -15.44
CA ILE A 69 -3.80 11.17 -16.67
C ILE A 69 -2.83 12.21 -17.26
N ASP A 70 -1.92 11.75 -18.11
CA ASP A 70 -1.00 12.61 -18.87
C ASP A 70 -1.74 13.78 -19.56
N TYR A 71 -1.16 14.97 -19.50
CA TYR A 71 -1.80 16.19 -20.01
C TYR A 71 -2.08 16.12 -21.53
N GLN A 72 -1.21 15.47 -22.32
CA GLN A 72 -1.41 15.32 -23.77
C GLN A 72 -2.51 14.29 -24.08
N ASP A 73 -2.56 13.20 -23.30
CA ASP A 73 -3.67 12.23 -23.39
C ASP A 73 -5.00 12.92 -23.03
N ARG A 74 -5.02 13.77 -22.01
CA ARG A 74 -6.20 14.56 -21.66
C ARG A 74 -6.64 15.51 -22.76
N ASP A 75 -5.73 16.28 -23.34
CA ASP A 75 -6.03 17.20 -24.44
C ASP A 75 -6.62 16.46 -25.64
N THR A 76 -6.06 15.29 -25.96
CA THR A 76 -6.57 14.41 -27.02
C THR A 76 -7.99 13.94 -26.69
N ARG A 77 -8.22 13.40 -25.48
CA ARG A 77 -9.53 12.89 -25.03
C ARG A 77 -10.60 13.97 -24.93
N ASN A 78 -10.23 15.19 -24.56
CA ASN A 78 -11.11 16.35 -24.60
C ASN A 78 -11.58 16.62 -26.04
N GLY A 79 -10.65 16.58 -27.01
CA GLY A 79 -10.95 16.78 -28.43
C GLY A 79 -11.77 15.65 -29.06
N THR A 80 -11.60 14.41 -28.58
CA THR A 80 -12.28 13.22 -29.13
C THR A 80 -13.52 12.77 -28.34
N LYS A 81 -13.82 13.43 -27.21
CA LYS A 81 -14.85 13.00 -26.24
C LYS A 81 -14.64 11.57 -25.75
N GLU A 82 -13.41 11.25 -25.36
CA GLU A 82 -12.98 9.92 -24.91
C GLU A 82 -12.45 9.93 -23.46
N LEU A 83 -12.95 10.87 -22.66
CA LEU A 83 -12.75 10.88 -21.21
C LEU A 83 -13.56 9.79 -20.50
N GLU A 84 -14.51 9.18 -21.18
CA GLU A 84 -15.34 8.10 -20.66
C GLU A 84 -15.16 6.89 -21.56
N VAL A 85 -14.71 5.79 -20.98
CA VAL A 85 -14.24 4.61 -21.73
C VAL A 85 -14.71 3.32 -21.07
N VAL A 86 -14.73 2.23 -21.84
CA VAL A 86 -14.67 0.87 -21.29
C VAL A 86 -13.19 0.52 -21.13
N TRP A 87 -12.74 0.32 -19.89
CA TRP A 87 -11.34 0.03 -19.61
C TRP A 87 -11.11 -1.46 -19.40
N ARG A 88 -10.41 -2.06 -20.37
CA ARG A 88 -9.91 -3.44 -20.34
C ARG A 88 -8.49 -3.50 -19.79
N GLY A 89 -8.37 -3.62 -18.47
CA GLY A 89 -7.09 -3.68 -17.77
C GLY A 89 -6.37 -5.03 -17.89
N SER A 90 -7.09 -6.13 -18.14
CA SER A 90 -6.50 -7.48 -18.20
C SER A 90 -6.46 -8.04 -19.61
N LYS A 91 -5.26 -8.40 -20.08
CA LYS A 91 -5.08 -9.17 -21.31
C LYS A 91 -5.63 -10.59 -21.20
N THR A 92 -5.67 -11.14 -19.99
CA THR A 92 -6.12 -12.51 -19.72
C THR A 92 -7.63 -12.61 -19.67
N PHE A 93 -8.29 -11.72 -18.91
CA PHE A 93 -9.74 -11.76 -18.73
C PHE A 93 -10.47 -11.08 -19.88
N GLY A 94 -9.80 -10.18 -20.61
CA GLY A 94 -10.42 -9.46 -21.71
C GLY A 94 -11.69 -8.76 -21.25
N SER A 95 -12.78 -8.92 -22.00
CA SER A 95 -14.06 -8.26 -21.71
C SER A 95 -14.76 -8.72 -20.45
N SER A 96 -14.38 -9.85 -19.85
CA SER A 96 -15.05 -10.34 -18.63
C SER A 96 -14.72 -9.55 -17.38
N ALA A 97 -13.66 -8.71 -17.43
CA ALA A 97 -13.23 -7.83 -16.35
C ALA A 97 -13.05 -6.38 -16.86
N ASP A 98 -13.87 -5.98 -17.82
CA ASP A 98 -13.98 -4.60 -18.26
C ASP A 98 -14.69 -3.76 -17.17
N ILE A 99 -14.30 -2.50 -17.01
CA ILE A 99 -14.96 -1.54 -16.12
C ILE A 99 -15.22 -0.22 -16.85
N PHE A 100 -16.33 0.46 -16.55
CA PHE A 100 -16.53 1.83 -17.04
C PHE A 100 -15.58 2.78 -16.30
N ALA A 101 -14.79 3.56 -17.04
CA ALA A 101 -13.84 4.49 -16.46
C ALA A 101 -14.17 5.92 -16.89
N GLY A 102 -14.40 6.79 -15.90
CA GLY A 102 -14.65 8.22 -16.10
C GLY A 102 -13.46 9.06 -15.66
N ILE A 103 -12.92 9.84 -16.59
CA ILE A 103 -11.76 10.70 -16.41
C ILE A 103 -12.25 12.15 -16.31
N PHE A 104 -11.93 12.85 -15.22
CA PHE A 104 -12.39 14.23 -15.09
C PHE A 104 -11.68 15.16 -16.09
N PRO A 105 -12.39 16.12 -16.72
CA PRO A 105 -11.81 16.93 -17.79
C PRO A 105 -10.66 17.86 -17.37
N LYS A 106 -10.55 18.21 -16.08
CA LYS A 106 -9.60 19.25 -15.62
C LYS A 106 -8.95 19.00 -14.27
N ASN A 107 -9.71 18.59 -13.25
CA ASN A 107 -9.25 18.28 -11.89
C ASN A 107 -10.42 17.63 -11.12
N TYR A 108 -10.26 17.38 -9.83
CA TYR A 108 -11.32 16.91 -8.93
C TYR A 108 -11.98 18.05 -8.13
N GLU A 109 -11.83 19.28 -8.61
CA GLU A 109 -12.33 20.51 -7.99
C GLU A 109 -13.75 20.85 -8.48
N PRO A 110 -14.42 21.85 -7.89
CA PRO A 110 -15.66 22.40 -8.45
C PRO A 110 -15.45 22.94 -9.88
N PRO A 111 -16.52 23.09 -10.67
CA PRO A 111 -16.40 23.60 -12.03
C PRO A 111 -15.87 25.05 -12.07
N PRO A 112 -15.35 25.50 -13.23
CA PRO A 112 -15.00 26.91 -13.44
C PRO A 112 -16.19 27.85 -13.15
N GLY A 113 -15.92 29.08 -12.69
CA GLY A 113 -16.96 30.06 -12.35
C GLY A 113 -17.09 30.35 -10.85
N GLU A 114 -16.01 30.12 -10.09
CA GLU A 114 -15.92 30.43 -8.66
C GLU A 114 -17.03 29.74 -7.85
N PHE A 115 -17.06 28.40 -7.91
CA PHE A 115 -18.03 27.55 -7.21
C PHE A 115 -17.43 26.92 -5.94
N TYR A 116 -16.58 27.67 -5.24
CA TYR A 116 -15.98 27.23 -3.98
C TYR A 116 -16.76 27.78 -2.80
N PHE A 117 -17.38 26.92 -2.01
CA PHE A 117 -18.31 27.36 -0.97
C PHE A 117 -17.87 26.95 0.43
N GLU A 118 -16.56 26.91 0.68
CA GLU A 118 -16.04 26.74 2.04
C GLU A 118 -16.24 28.03 2.85
N VAL A 119 -16.31 27.91 4.18
CA VAL A 119 -16.66 29.03 5.07
C VAL A 119 -15.78 30.28 4.94
N ASP A 120 -14.50 30.11 4.59
CA ASP A 120 -13.52 31.20 4.44
C ASP A 120 -13.20 31.52 2.96
N ASP A 121 -13.97 30.99 2.01
CA ASP A 121 -13.76 31.24 0.59
C ASP A 121 -14.32 32.59 0.14
N THR A 122 -13.68 33.22 -0.83
CA THR A 122 -14.10 34.51 -1.38
C THR A 122 -15.03 34.39 -2.59
N SER A 123 -15.35 33.18 -3.02
CA SER A 123 -16.24 32.96 -4.16
C SER A 123 -17.62 33.57 -3.95
N PRO A 124 -18.24 34.15 -4.99
CA PRO A 124 -19.54 34.78 -4.89
C PRO A 124 -20.62 33.75 -4.57
N VAL A 125 -21.30 34.01 -3.45
CA VAL A 125 -22.52 33.30 -3.04
C VAL A 125 -23.72 33.78 -3.86
N VAL A 126 -24.76 32.96 -3.92
CA VAL A 126 -26.06 33.35 -4.46
C VAL A 126 -26.77 34.23 -3.43
N GLN A 127 -26.78 35.53 -3.72
CA GLN A 127 -27.64 36.51 -3.08
C GLN A 127 -28.96 36.52 -3.85
N ASP A 128 -30.02 36.08 -3.19
CA ASP A 128 -31.37 36.01 -3.74
C ASP A 128 -32.44 36.70 -2.88
N ASP A 129 -32.04 37.48 -1.88
CA ASP A 129 -32.96 38.29 -1.08
C ASP A 129 -33.07 39.69 -1.72
N PRO A 130 -34.21 40.04 -2.33
CA PRO A 130 -34.38 41.32 -3.01
C PRO A 130 -34.37 42.53 -2.06
N LEU A 131 -34.37 42.31 -0.74
CA LEU A 131 -34.28 43.37 0.27
C LEU A 131 -32.83 43.72 0.66
N LEU A 132 -31.84 42.96 0.21
CA LEU A 132 -30.43 43.27 0.42
C LEU A 132 -29.77 43.71 -0.89
N PHE A 133 -28.63 44.39 -0.78
CA PHE A 133 -27.84 44.78 -1.94
C PHE A 133 -27.21 43.57 -2.64
N ASP A 134 -26.73 43.81 -3.86
CA ASP A 134 -25.93 42.86 -4.64
C ASP A 134 -26.67 41.55 -5.02
N TYR A 135 -27.98 41.63 -5.28
CA TYR A 135 -28.77 40.54 -5.86
C TYR A 135 -28.14 40.05 -7.17
N ASN A 136 -27.82 38.76 -7.25
CA ASN A 136 -26.96 38.23 -8.32
C ASN A 136 -27.43 36.90 -8.94
N VAL A 137 -28.69 36.50 -8.72
CA VAL A 137 -29.23 35.21 -9.19
C VAL A 137 -29.00 34.97 -10.69
N GLU A 138 -29.33 35.95 -11.54
CA GLU A 138 -29.18 35.80 -13.00
C GLU A 138 -27.72 35.54 -13.40
N GLN A 139 -26.78 36.28 -12.79
CA GLN A 139 -25.36 36.10 -13.03
C GLN A 139 -24.91 34.69 -12.61
N ARG A 140 -25.25 34.24 -11.41
CA ARG A 140 -24.82 32.92 -10.90
C ARG A 140 -25.44 31.76 -11.67
N VAL A 141 -26.67 31.91 -12.17
CA VAL A 141 -27.28 30.94 -13.10
C VAL A 141 -26.52 30.92 -14.43
N ASN A 142 -26.18 32.08 -15.00
CA ASN A 142 -25.41 32.16 -16.24
C ASN A 142 -24.02 31.53 -16.09
N ASP A 143 -23.33 31.76 -14.97
CA ASP A 143 -22.04 31.13 -14.66
C ASP A 143 -22.16 29.60 -14.62
N PHE A 144 -23.20 29.08 -13.96
CA PHE A 144 -23.44 27.64 -13.85
C PHE A 144 -23.74 27.02 -15.21
N VAL A 145 -24.61 27.64 -16.00
CA VAL A 145 -24.96 27.19 -17.37
C VAL A 145 -23.72 27.20 -18.26
N ALA A 146 -22.90 28.25 -18.21
CA ALA A 146 -21.67 28.33 -19.00
C ALA A 146 -20.69 27.20 -18.65
N ALA A 147 -20.48 26.93 -17.36
CA ALA A 147 -19.64 25.84 -16.91
C ALA A 147 -20.18 24.46 -17.32
N ALA A 148 -21.50 24.27 -17.22
CA ALA A 148 -22.16 23.02 -17.59
C ALA A 148 -22.03 22.75 -19.10
N LEU A 149 -22.27 23.76 -19.94
CA LEU A 149 -22.11 23.63 -21.39
C LEU A 149 -20.65 23.39 -21.79
N ALA A 150 -19.69 24.03 -21.10
CA ALA A 150 -18.27 23.80 -21.34
C ALA A 150 -17.88 22.34 -21.06
N GLN A 151 -18.34 21.75 -19.96
CA GLN A 151 -18.08 20.34 -19.66
C GLN A 151 -18.87 19.39 -20.57
N ALA A 152 -20.12 19.72 -20.91
CA ALA A 152 -20.92 18.93 -21.85
C ALA A 152 -20.27 18.85 -23.24
N ASN A 153 -19.54 19.88 -23.66
CA ASN A 153 -18.85 19.89 -24.95
C ASN A 153 -17.75 18.82 -25.07
N VAL A 154 -17.15 18.38 -23.96
CA VAL A 154 -16.10 17.34 -23.94
C VAL A 154 -16.58 15.98 -23.41
N THR A 155 -17.87 15.86 -23.10
CA THR A 155 -18.47 14.64 -22.51
C THR A 155 -19.47 14.02 -23.50
N ARG A 156 -19.63 12.69 -23.50
CA ARG A 156 -20.70 12.02 -24.26
C ARG A 156 -22.01 12.07 -23.45
N THR A 157 -23.15 11.86 -24.10
CA THR A 157 -24.50 11.95 -23.49
C THR A 157 -24.89 13.36 -23.04
N ASN A 158 -26.08 13.49 -22.48
CA ASN A 158 -26.60 14.70 -21.82
C ASN A 158 -26.40 14.72 -20.29
N HIS A 159 -25.55 13.84 -19.75
CA HIS A 159 -25.22 13.78 -18.32
C HIS A 159 -23.74 14.14 -18.10
N ILE A 160 -23.49 15.11 -17.22
CA ILE A 160 -22.17 15.50 -16.73
C ILE A 160 -22.12 15.40 -15.20
N MET A 161 -20.91 15.33 -14.64
CA MET A 161 -20.69 15.30 -13.19
C MET A 161 -19.79 16.45 -12.77
N PHE A 162 -20.29 17.31 -11.88
CA PHE A 162 -19.48 18.28 -11.15
C PHE A 162 -19.03 17.69 -9.82
N THR A 163 -17.73 17.70 -9.58
CA THR A 163 -17.12 17.35 -8.30
C THR A 163 -17.16 18.55 -7.36
N MET A 164 -18.31 18.77 -6.71
CA MET A 164 -18.48 19.87 -5.75
C MET A 164 -17.69 19.57 -4.48
N GLY A 165 -16.42 19.94 -4.45
CA GLY A 165 -15.51 19.74 -3.32
C GLY A 165 -14.06 19.78 -3.74
N THR A 166 -13.15 19.77 -2.77
CA THR A 166 -11.70 19.61 -2.97
C THR A 166 -11.08 19.14 -1.64
N ASP A 167 -9.76 19.20 -1.50
CA ASP A 167 -8.99 18.82 -0.32
C ASP A 167 -9.59 19.40 0.97
N PHE A 168 -9.96 18.50 1.89
CA PHE A 168 -10.43 18.80 3.25
C PHE A 168 -11.57 19.84 3.34
N LYS A 169 -12.47 19.86 2.34
CA LYS A 169 -13.67 20.72 2.33
C LYS A 169 -14.83 20.11 3.09
N TYR A 170 -15.92 20.88 3.20
CA TYR A 170 -17.11 20.57 3.99
C TYR A 170 -16.86 20.57 5.51
N GLN A 171 -15.88 21.34 6.01
CA GLN A 171 -15.69 21.51 7.47
C GLN A 171 -16.93 22.15 8.09
N TYR A 172 -17.53 23.10 7.37
CA TYR A 172 -18.88 23.58 7.62
C TYR A 172 -19.77 23.27 6.41
N ALA A 173 -20.23 22.03 6.30
CA ALA A 173 -20.96 21.53 5.12
C ALA A 173 -22.15 22.40 4.66
N GLU A 174 -22.83 23.05 5.61
CA GLU A 174 -23.95 23.95 5.34
C GLU A 174 -23.57 25.13 4.41
N SER A 175 -22.31 25.61 4.42
CA SER A 175 -21.89 26.65 3.48
C SER A 175 -21.96 26.18 2.03
N TRP A 176 -21.66 24.91 1.76
CA TRP A 176 -21.80 24.29 0.44
C TRP A 176 -23.26 24.01 0.10
N PHE A 177 -23.99 23.34 1.00
CA PHE A 177 -25.38 22.93 0.74
C PHE A 177 -26.29 24.13 0.50
N ARG A 178 -26.14 25.23 1.25
CA ARG A 178 -26.93 26.44 1.03
C ARG A 178 -26.77 27.03 -0.37
N GLN A 179 -25.55 27.00 -0.91
CA GLN A 179 -25.30 27.51 -2.26
C GLN A 179 -25.79 26.53 -3.32
N MET A 180 -25.55 25.23 -3.13
CA MET A 180 -26.04 24.20 -4.04
C MET A 180 -27.57 24.17 -4.10
N ASP A 181 -28.28 24.34 -2.99
CA ASP A 181 -29.75 24.43 -2.96
C ASP A 181 -30.27 25.59 -3.80
N LYS A 182 -29.69 26.78 -3.63
CA LYS A 182 -30.06 27.97 -4.41
C LYS A 182 -29.73 27.79 -5.89
N LEU A 183 -28.53 27.28 -6.21
CA LEU A 183 -28.13 27.01 -7.59
C LEU A 183 -29.08 26.01 -8.25
N ILE A 184 -29.36 24.87 -7.61
CA ILE A 184 -30.32 23.87 -8.11
C ILE A 184 -31.70 24.51 -8.33
N HIS A 185 -32.20 25.29 -7.37
CA HIS A 185 -33.49 25.95 -7.48
C HIS A 185 -33.56 26.90 -8.68
N TYR A 186 -32.63 27.86 -8.78
CA TYR A 186 -32.69 28.89 -9.81
C TYR A 186 -32.27 28.39 -11.19
N VAL A 187 -31.31 27.46 -11.28
CA VAL A 187 -30.93 26.84 -12.56
C VAL A 187 -32.09 26.02 -13.13
N ASN A 188 -32.78 25.23 -12.30
CA ASN A 188 -33.94 24.46 -12.77
C ASN A 188 -35.14 25.35 -13.10
N LYS A 189 -35.29 26.48 -12.41
CA LYS A 189 -36.32 27.49 -12.73
C LYS A 189 -36.04 28.21 -14.05
N ASP A 190 -34.78 28.48 -14.35
CA ASP A 190 -34.33 29.03 -15.63
C ASP A 190 -34.56 28.03 -16.78
N GLY A 191 -34.23 26.75 -16.55
CA GLY A 191 -34.62 25.64 -17.43
C GLY A 191 -33.73 25.42 -18.66
N ARG A 192 -32.65 26.18 -18.87
CA ARG A 192 -31.66 25.91 -19.94
C ARG A 192 -30.88 24.61 -19.72
N VAL A 193 -30.64 24.26 -18.45
CA VAL A 193 -30.03 22.99 -18.02
C VAL A 193 -30.75 22.50 -16.75
N ASN A 194 -30.56 21.23 -16.40
CA ASN A 194 -31.11 20.66 -15.17
C ASN A 194 -29.98 20.26 -14.22
N ALA A 195 -30.06 20.73 -12.97
CA ALA A 195 -29.14 20.43 -11.88
C ALA A 195 -29.86 19.60 -10.80
N LEU A 196 -29.12 18.69 -10.17
CA LEU A 196 -29.59 17.87 -9.04
C LEU A 196 -28.43 17.48 -8.15
N TYR A 197 -28.72 17.19 -6.87
CA TYR A 197 -27.81 16.38 -6.06
C TYR A 197 -27.69 14.99 -6.65
N SER A 198 -26.47 14.46 -6.67
CA SER A 198 -26.19 13.15 -7.23
C SER A 198 -25.04 12.47 -6.49
N THR A 199 -24.79 11.22 -6.85
CA THR A 199 -23.62 10.45 -6.45
C THR A 199 -22.97 9.86 -7.70
N PRO A 200 -21.70 9.43 -7.64
CA PRO A 200 -21.07 8.75 -8.77
C PRO A 200 -21.83 7.50 -9.24
N SER A 201 -22.58 6.81 -8.36
CA SER A 201 -23.40 5.66 -8.75
C SER A 201 -24.65 6.07 -9.52
N ILE A 202 -25.35 7.11 -9.06
CA ILE A 202 -26.53 7.66 -9.77
C ILE A 202 -26.11 8.21 -11.14
N TYR A 203 -24.97 8.90 -11.20
CA TYR A 203 -24.38 9.34 -12.47
C TYR A 203 -24.11 8.15 -13.40
N THR A 204 -23.43 7.11 -12.92
CA THR A 204 -23.13 5.90 -13.71
C THR A 204 -24.40 5.23 -14.23
N ASP A 205 -25.41 5.05 -13.38
CA ASP A 205 -26.69 4.46 -13.76
C ASP A 205 -27.38 5.29 -14.87
N ALA A 206 -27.32 6.63 -14.78
CA ALA A 206 -27.81 7.51 -15.83
C ALA A 206 -27.04 7.34 -17.15
N LYS A 207 -25.70 7.24 -17.10
CA LYS A 207 -24.87 7.01 -18.30
C LYS A 207 -25.21 5.68 -18.97
N PHE A 208 -25.38 4.61 -18.19
CA PHE A 208 -25.75 3.30 -18.72
C PHE A 208 -27.15 3.29 -19.33
N SER A 209 -28.08 4.11 -18.84
CA SER A 209 -29.44 4.22 -19.40
C SER A 209 -29.50 4.80 -20.82
N THR A 210 -28.44 5.47 -21.29
CA THR A 210 -28.41 6.13 -22.62
C THR A 210 -28.12 5.17 -23.79
N ASN A 211 -27.70 3.93 -23.51
CA ASN A 211 -27.34 2.92 -24.51
C ASN A 211 -26.31 3.40 -25.56
N GLU A 212 -25.38 4.25 -25.13
CA GLU A 212 -24.33 4.84 -25.97
C GLU A 212 -23.12 3.90 -26.13
N PRO A 213 -22.51 3.83 -27.32
CA PRO A 213 -21.26 3.09 -27.50
C PRO A 213 -20.10 3.87 -26.88
N TRP A 214 -19.30 3.15 -26.08
CA TRP A 214 -18.15 3.70 -25.38
C TRP A 214 -16.83 3.24 -26.04
N PRO A 215 -15.82 4.11 -26.13
CA PRO A 215 -14.52 3.76 -26.69
C PRO A 215 -13.79 2.79 -25.75
N LEU A 216 -12.97 1.91 -26.32
CA LEU A 216 -12.18 0.95 -25.56
C LEU A 216 -10.83 1.57 -25.15
N LYS A 217 -10.45 1.38 -23.89
CA LYS A 217 -9.10 1.64 -23.38
C LYS A 217 -8.48 0.34 -22.91
N THR A 218 -7.22 0.08 -23.26
CA THR A 218 -6.44 -1.07 -22.77
C THR A 218 -5.20 -0.61 -21.99
N ASN A 219 -4.50 -1.51 -21.31
CA ASN A 219 -3.27 -1.23 -20.52
C ASN A 219 -3.51 -0.24 -19.37
N ASP A 220 -2.58 0.66 -19.08
CA ASP A 220 -2.58 1.58 -17.93
C ASP A 220 -2.52 3.06 -18.34
N PHE A 221 -2.47 3.96 -17.36
CA PHE A 221 -2.29 5.41 -17.52
C PHE A 221 -0.99 5.88 -16.86
N PHE A 222 0.08 5.09 -17.00
CA PHE A 222 1.42 5.47 -16.55
C PHE A 222 2.37 5.75 -17.73
N PRO A 223 3.37 6.63 -17.56
CA PRO A 223 3.54 7.54 -16.42
C PRO A 223 2.59 8.76 -16.51
N TYR A 224 2.33 9.40 -15.37
CA TYR A 224 1.59 10.65 -15.29
C TYR A 224 2.51 11.87 -15.46
N ALA A 225 2.09 12.84 -16.26
CA ALA A 225 2.65 14.20 -16.29
C ALA A 225 1.52 15.22 -16.33
N ASP A 226 1.61 16.26 -15.49
CA ASP A 226 0.63 17.35 -15.43
C ASP A 226 1.00 18.53 -16.35
N ASN A 227 2.26 18.62 -16.75
CA ASN A 227 2.78 19.62 -17.69
C ASN A 227 4.08 19.12 -18.37
N PRO A 228 4.60 19.81 -19.43
CA PRO A 228 5.64 19.28 -20.31
C PRO A 228 6.94 18.79 -19.68
N ASN A 229 7.35 19.36 -18.53
CA ASN A 229 8.61 19.02 -17.86
C ASN A 229 8.41 18.43 -16.46
N ALA A 230 7.22 17.92 -16.17
CA ALA A 230 6.85 17.41 -14.85
C ALA A 230 6.28 15.99 -14.97
N TYR A 231 7.14 15.01 -15.28
CA TYR A 231 6.78 13.60 -15.15
C TYR A 231 6.88 13.17 -13.69
N TRP A 232 5.80 12.60 -13.16
CA TRP A 232 5.69 12.19 -11.77
C TRP A 232 6.25 10.76 -11.60
N THR A 233 7.49 10.55 -12.04
CA THR A 233 8.17 9.24 -11.93
C THR A 233 9.14 9.18 -10.75
N GLY A 234 9.45 10.32 -10.13
CA GLY A 234 10.33 10.38 -8.96
C GLY A 234 9.78 9.61 -7.75
N TYR A 235 8.47 9.67 -7.53
CA TYR A 235 7.83 8.99 -6.39
C TYR A 235 7.89 7.47 -6.49
N PHE A 236 8.17 6.90 -7.67
CA PHE A 236 8.46 5.48 -7.82
C PHE A 236 9.63 5.03 -6.95
N THR A 237 10.56 5.95 -6.62
CA THR A 237 11.75 5.67 -5.79
C THR A 237 11.75 6.41 -4.45
N SER A 238 11.10 7.58 -4.32
CA SER A 238 11.10 8.40 -3.09
C SER A 238 10.88 7.58 -1.82
N ARG A 239 11.63 7.88 -0.76
CA ARG A 239 11.63 7.14 0.52
C ARG A 239 11.79 5.60 0.34
N PRO A 240 12.86 5.12 -0.31
CA PRO A 240 13.00 3.69 -0.64
C PRO A 240 13.06 2.79 0.61
N ALA A 241 13.56 3.32 1.74
CA ALA A 241 13.56 2.60 3.01
C ALA A 241 12.13 2.33 3.53
N LEU A 242 11.21 3.30 3.40
CA LEU A 242 9.81 3.13 3.79
C LEU A 242 9.10 2.14 2.85
N LYS A 243 9.30 2.27 1.53
CA LYS A 243 8.78 1.29 0.54
C LYS A 243 9.20 -0.14 0.87
N ARG A 244 10.49 -0.34 1.16
CA ARG A 244 11.01 -1.65 1.60
C ARG A 244 10.36 -2.09 2.92
N TYR A 245 10.18 -1.18 3.87
CA TYR A 245 9.59 -1.52 5.16
C TYR A 245 8.14 -1.98 5.02
N VAL A 246 7.32 -1.27 4.22
CA VAL A 246 5.95 -1.68 3.85
C VAL A 246 5.96 -3.08 3.23
N ARG A 247 6.84 -3.35 2.26
CA ARG A 247 6.96 -4.67 1.62
C ARG A 247 7.31 -5.79 2.62
N MET A 248 8.26 -5.53 3.52
CA MET A 248 8.65 -6.49 4.53
C MET A 248 7.50 -6.78 5.51
N MET A 249 6.79 -5.74 5.92
CA MET A 249 5.65 -5.87 6.84
C MET A 249 4.46 -6.54 6.17
N SER A 250 4.20 -6.31 4.89
CA SER A 250 3.19 -7.01 4.08
C SER A 250 3.42 -8.52 4.09
N GLY A 251 4.64 -8.96 3.75
CA GLY A 251 4.99 -10.39 3.78
C GLY A 251 4.92 -11.00 5.19
N TYR A 252 5.34 -10.24 6.20
CA TYR A 252 5.23 -10.65 7.60
C TYR A 252 3.78 -10.78 8.06
N TYR A 253 2.92 -9.82 7.70
CA TYR A 253 1.51 -9.81 8.04
C TYR A 253 0.76 -10.99 7.42
N LEU A 254 1.09 -11.38 6.18
CA LEU A 254 0.56 -12.59 5.56
C LEU A 254 0.94 -13.85 6.37
N ALA A 255 2.21 -14.00 6.73
CA ALA A 255 2.66 -15.14 7.55
C ALA A 255 2.02 -15.14 8.94
N ALA A 256 1.92 -13.96 9.58
CA ALA A 256 1.31 -13.80 10.90
C ALA A 256 -0.18 -14.19 10.90
N ARG A 257 -0.94 -13.83 9.87
CA ARG A 257 -2.36 -14.21 9.73
C ARG A 257 -2.54 -15.72 9.56
N GLN A 258 -1.65 -16.39 8.83
CA GLN A 258 -1.68 -17.86 8.70
C GLN A 258 -1.44 -18.53 10.06
N LEU A 259 -0.43 -18.07 10.80
CA LEU A 259 -0.09 -18.59 12.11
C LEU A 259 -1.21 -18.33 13.13
N GLU A 260 -1.79 -17.13 13.13
CA GLU A 260 -2.97 -16.76 13.94
C GLU A 260 -4.15 -17.70 13.65
N PHE A 261 -4.38 -18.01 12.38
CA PHE A 261 -5.41 -18.94 11.97
C PHE A 261 -5.15 -20.35 12.52
N PHE A 262 -3.93 -20.87 12.41
CA PHE A 262 -3.60 -22.23 12.86
C PHE A 262 -3.77 -22.44 14.37
N ILE A 263 -3.48 -21.43 15.19
CA ILE A 263 -3.67 -21.53 16.65
C ILE A 263 -5.08 -21.12 17.11
N GLY A 264 -5.91 -20.62 16.18
CA GLY A 264 -7.22 -20.07 16.48
C GLY A 264 -7.12 -18.66 17.05
N ARG A 265 -7.73 -17.71 16.33
CA ARG A 265 -7.71 -16.29 16.70
C ARG A 265 -8.22 -16.05 18.12
N SER A 266 -7.43 -15.29 18.88
CA SER A 266 -7.76 -14.95 20.27
C SER A 266 -8.91 -13.96 20.35
N LYS A 267 -9.75 -14.08 21.40
CA LYS A 267 -10.84 -13.11 21.69
C LYS A 267 -10.37 -11.90 22.50
N SER A 268 -9.24 -12.01 23.20
CA SER A 268 -8.77 -11.00 24.17
C SER A 268 -7.25 -10.78 24.17
N GLY A 269 -6.50 -11.53 23.36
CA GLY A 269 -5.04 -11.42 23.24
C GLY A 269 -4.58 -10.62 22.03
N SER A 270 -3.28 -10.60 21.77
CA SER A 270 -2.69 -9.94 20.60
C SER A 270 -3.24 -10.56 19.31
N THR A 271 -3.72 -9.71 18.40
CA THR A 271 -4.19 -10.09 17.06
C THR A 271 -3.31 -9.44 15.99
N THR A 272 -3.51 -9.86 14.74
CA THR A 272 -2.84 -9.24 13.60
C THR A 272 -3.38 -7.85 13.22
N ASP A 273 -4.50 -7.39 13.80
CA ASP A 273 -5.23 -6.19 13.36
C ASP A 273 -4.41 -4.92 13.40
N SER A 274 -3.64 -4.72 14.47
CA SER A 274 -2.84 -3.48 14.61
C SER A 274 -1.79 -3.33 13.52
N LEU A 275 -1.29 -4.44 12.94
CA LEU A 275 -0.41 -4.40 11.78
C LEU A 275 -1.21 -4.22 10.49
N GLY A 276 -2.39 -4.85 10.40
CA GLY A 276 -3.34 -4.66 9.30
C GLY A 276 -3.73 -3.19 9.13
N ASP A 277 -4.12 -2.50 10.20
CA ASP A 277 -4.46 -1.07 10.19
C ASP A 277 -3.29 -0.20 9.72
N ALA A 278 -2.09 -0.47 10.24
CA ALA A 278 -0.89 0.28 9.88
C ALA A 278 -0.51 0.07 8.40
N LEU A 279 -0.61 -1.15 7.89
CA LEU A 279 -0.37 -1.47 6.49
C LEU A 279 -1.44 -0.89 5.58
N ALA A 280 -2.71 -0.93 5.99
CA ALA A 280 -3.82 -0.36 5.23
C ALA A 280 -3.65 1.15 5.02
N LEU A 281 -3.27 1.88 6.09
CA LEU A 281 -2.94 3.30 6.00
C LEU A 281 -1.69 3.56 5.16
N ALA A 282 -0.68 2.68 5.23
CA ALA A 282 0.55 2.84 4.48
C ALA A 282 0.36 2.71 2.95
N GLN A 283 -0.79 2.21 2.48
CA GLN A 283 -1.08 2.16 1.04
C GLN A 283 -1.54 3.49 0.46
N HIS A 284 -1.87 4.47 1.30
CA HIS A 284 -2.32 5.80 0.88
C HIS A 284 -1.39 6.42 -0.17
N HIS A 285 -1.94 7.21 -1.10
CA HIS A 285 -1.19 7.82 -2.20
C HIS A 285 -0.14 8.88 -1.80
N ASP A 286 -0.07 9.25 -0.52
CA ASP A 286 1.08 9.99 0.05
C ASP A 286 1.95 9.19 1.03
N ALA A 287 1.60 7.94 1.32
CA ALA A 287 2.35 7.12 2.27
C ALA A 287 3.46 6.33 1.59
N VAL A 288 3.14 5.19 0.98
CA VAL A 288 4.14 4.35 0.31
C VAL A 288 4.83 5.06 -0.86
N THR A 289 4.17 6.04 -1.47
CA THR A 289 4.71 6.91 -2.53
C THR A 289 5.88 7.76 -2.06
N GLY A 290 5.91 8.13 -0.79
CA GLY A 290 6.95 8.96 -0.20
C GLY A 290 6.83 10.45 -0.53
N THR A 291 5.61 10.94 -0.81
CA THR A 291 5.30 12.35 -1.14
C THR A 291 4.83 13.18 0.06
N GLU A 292 4.68 12.56 1.23
CA GLU A 292 4.35 13.20 2.50
C GLU A 292 5.52 14.00 3.12
N LYS A 293 5.20 14.87 4.09
CA LYS A 293 6.22 15.56 4.91
C LYS A 293 6.97 14.58 5.81
N GLN A 294 8.21 14.91 6.17
CA GLN A 294 9.09 14.00 6.94
C GLN A 294 8.47 13.52 8.28
N HIS A 295 7.76 14.37 9.01
CA HIS A 295 7.14 13.95 10.28
C HIS A 295 5.97 12.96 10.06
N VAL A 296 5.29 13.04 8.92
CA VAL A 296 4.23 12.10 8.53
C VAL A 296 4.85 10.76 8.14
N ALA A 297 5.95 10.77 7.38
CA ALA A 297 6.72 9.56 7.07
C ALA A 297 7.19 8.84 8.34
N ASN A 298 7.64 9.61 9.34
CA ASN A 298 8.04 9.08 10.64
C ASN A 298 6.84 8.47 11.39
N ASP A 299 5.65 9.06 11.27
CA ASP A 299 4.42 8.51 11.87
C ASP A 299 4.01 7.18 11.22
N TYR A 300 4.05 7.07 9.88
CA TYR A 300 3.83 5.80 9.18
C TYR A 300 4.81 4.72 9.64
N ALA A 301 6.11 5.02 9.70
CA ALA A 301 7.11 4.08 10.19
C ALA A 301 6.88 3.67 11.66
N LYS A 302 6.46 4.62 12.50
CA LYS A 302 6.10 4.36 13.91
C LYS A 302 4.90 3.42 14.01
N ARG A 303 3.83 3.65 13.24
CA ARG A 303 2.63 2.78 13.21
C ARG A 303 2.98 1.37 12.77
N LEU A 304 3.77 1.23 11.70
CA LEU A 304 4.26 -0.08 11.23
C LEU A 304 5.06 -0.80 12.33
N SER A 305 5.93 -0.10 13.05
CA SER A 305 6.69 -0.66 14.17
C SER A 305 5.79 -1.14 15.32
N ILE A 306 4.79 -0.35 15.70
CA ILE A 306 3.82 -0.72 16.75
C ILE A 306 3.03 -1.97 16.32
N GLY A 307 2.52 -1.98 15.09
CA GLY A 307 1.80 -3.13 14.53
C GLY A 307 2.68 -4.39 14.48
N TYR A 308 3.92 -4.25 14.00
CA TYR A 308 4.89 -5.34 13.95
C TYR A 308 5.12 -5.95 15.33
N LYS A 309 5.30 -5.13 16.38
CA LYS A 309 5.56 -5.64 17.73
C LYS A 309 4.43 -6.52 18.27
N LYS A 310 3.18 -6.12 18.05
CA LYS A 310 2.01 -6.94 18.42
C LYS A 310 1.93 -8.24 17.60
N ALA A 311 2.19 -8.16 16.29
CA ALA A 311 2.23 -9.33 15.43
C ALA A 311 3.41 -10.28 15.78
N GLU A 312 4.55 -9.74 16.21
CA GLU A 312 5.74 -10.49 16.62
C GLU A 312 5.48 -11.35 17.86
N GLU A 313 4.78 -10.80 18.85
CA GLU A 313 4.33 -11.53 20.04
C GLU A 313 3.40 -12.69 19.67
N LEU A 314 2.44 -12.44 18.78
CA LEU A 314 1.51 -13.45 18.27
C LEU A 314 2.22 -14.54 17.48
N VAL A 315 3.15 -14.19 16.59
CA VAL A 315 3.93 -15.14 15.80
C VAL A 315 4.81 -16.01 16.71
N SER A 316 5.48 -15.40 17.70
CA SER A 316 6.28 -16.15 18.68
C SER A 316 5.43 -17.14 19.46
N THR A 317 4.27 -16.70 19.95
CA THR A 317 3.30 -17.55 20.66
C THR A 317 2.80 -18.68 19.76
N SER A 318 2.46 -18.35 18.51
CA SER A 318 1.93 -19.33 17.56
C SER A 318 2.93 -20.43 17.25
N LEU A 319 4.19 -20.07 16.98
CA LEU A 319 5.26 -21.03 16.72
C LEU A 319 5.61 -21.85 17.96
N GLY A 320 5.60 -21.24 19.14
CA GLY A 320 5.74 -21.95 20.42
C GLY A 320 4.68 -23.05 20.56
N CYS A 321 3.41 -22.67 20.40
CA CYS A 321 2.28 -23.59 20.46
C CYS A 321 2.35 -24.72 19.44
N LEU A 322 2.71 -24.40 18.18
CA LEU A 322 2.80 -25.39 17.11
C LEU A 322 4.03 -26.31 17.25
N SER A 323 5.08 -25.86 17.94
CA SER A 323 6.28 -26.66 18.20
C SER A 323 6.16 -27.60 19.40
N GLU A 324 5.25 -27.32 20.34
CA GLU A 324 5.03 -28.13 21.53
C GLU A 324 4.14 -29.33 21.22
N SER A 325 4.68 -30.54 21.42
CA SER A 325 3.92 -31.78 21.24
C SER A 325 3.02 -32.02 22.44
N GLY A 326 1.73 -31.70 22.29
CA GLY A 326 0.67 -32.20 23.17
C GLY A 326 -0.17 -31.12 23.85
N SER A 327 -1.34 -30.83 23.26
CA SER A 327 -2.61 -30.61 23.98
C SER A 327 -3.73 -30.35 22.97
N ASN A 328 -4.86 -31.05 23.12
CA ASN A 328 -6.12 -30.77 22.41
C ASN A 328 -6.81 -29.46 22.89
N SER A 329 -6.13 -28.64 23.70
CA SER A 329 -6.64 -27.33 24.14
C SER A 329 -6.10 -26.20 23.27
N ARG A 330 -6.88 -25.12 23.13
CA ARG A 330 -6.42 -23.86 22.53
C ARG A 330 -5.17 -23.39 23.27
N CYS A 331 -4.02 -23.46 22.61
CA CYS A 331 -2.76 -23.06 23.21
C CYS A 331 -2.70 -21.53 23.32
N SER A 332 -2.65 -21.04 24.55
CA SER A 332 -2.60 -19.60 24.85
C SER A 332 -1.29 -19.18 25.52
N SER A 333 -0.47 -20.12 25.98
CA SER A 333 0.75 -19.83 26.75
C SER A 333 1.78 -20.96 26.60
N PRO A 334 2.54 -20.99 25.49
CA PRO A 334 3.59 -21.98 25.31
C PRO A 334 4.75 -21.74 26.27
N THR A 335 5.41 -22.81 26.68
CA THR A 335 6.66 -22.75 27.46
C THR A 335 7.84 -22.30 26.60
N THR A 336 7.81 -22.69 25.32
CA THR A 336 8.78 -22.38 24.28
C THR A 336 8.54 -20.96 23.79
N LYS A 337 9.56 -20.11 23.94
CA LYS A 337 9.51 -18.71 23.50
C LYS A 337 10.53 -18.49 22.39
N PHE A 338 10.05 -18.03 21.24
CA PHE A 338 10.90 -17.67 20.11
C PHE A 338 11.17 -16.17 20.11
N VAL A 339 12.39 -15.79 19.70
CA VAL A 339 12.78 -14.40 19.47
C VAL A 339 13.12 -14.26 17.99
N GLN A 340 12.74 -13.12 17.41
CA GLN A 340 12.92 -12.83 15.99
C GLN A 340 13.97 -11.73 15.79
N CYS A 341 14.62 -11.71 14.63
CA CYS A 341 15.69 -10.77 14.29
C CYS A 341 15.32 -9.96 13.03
N PRO A 342 14.55 -8.87 13.14
CA PRO A 342 14.14 -8.08 11.97
C PRO A 342 15.28 -7.25 11.35
N LEU A 343 16.44 -7.16 12.02
CA LEU A 343 17.56 -6.27 11.66
C LEU A 343 18.78 -7.01 11.09
N LEU A 344 18.57 -8.17 10.46
CA LEU A 344 19.63 -8.92 9.78
C LEU A 344 20.28 -8.13 8.63
N ASN A 345 19.58 -7.17 8.02
CA ASN A 345 20.13 -6.29 6.98
C ASN A 345 21.32 -5.44 7.47
N ILE A 346 21.37 -5.14 8.78
CA ILE A 346 22.47 -4.44 9.44
C ILE A 346 23.26 -5.39 10.35
N THR A 347 23.22 -6.70 10.06
CA THR A 347 23.97 -7.72 10.79
C THR A 347 23.61 -7.82 12.27
N TYR A 348 22.40 -7.43 12.70
CA TYR A 348 22.01 -7.40 14.13
C TYR A 348 21.00 -8.49 14.48
N CYS A 349 21.41 -9.45 15.32
CA CYS A 349 20.57 -10.51 15.85
C CYS A 349 21.09 -11.00 17.22
N PRO A 350 20.69 -10.36 18.34
CA PRO A 350 21.18 -10.68 19.67
C PRO A 350 21.09 -12.17 20.07
N PRO A 351 20.01 -12.92 19.74
CA PRO A 351 19.93 -14.34 20.04
C PRO A 351 21.05 -15.19 19.43
N SER A 352 21.55 -14.85 18.23
CA SER A 352 22.60 -15.62 17.56
C SER A 352 24.02 -15.17 17.90
N GLU A 353 24.14 -14.07 18.63
CA GLU A 353 25.41 -13.47 19.05
C GLU A 353 25.82 -13.86 20.47
N MET A 354 25.03 -14.73 21.10
CA MET A 354 25.34 -15.27 22.43
C MET A 354 26.50 -16.27 22.38
N ASN A 355 27.20 -16.41 23.51
CA ASN A 355 28.25 -17.42 23.63
C ASN A 355 27.61 -18.82 23.74
N LEU A 356 27.81 -19.65 22.71
CA LEU A 356 27.29 -21.03 22.63
C LEU A 356 28.16 -22.05 23.41
N SER A 357 29.09 -21.58 24.24
CA SER A 357 29.86 -22.42 25.17
C SER A 357 28.96 -23.27 26.10
N GLN A 358 29.53 -24.34 26.66
CA GLN A 358 28.88 -25.23 27.66
C GLN A 358 27.73 -26.09 27.10
N GLY A 359 27.86 -26.62 25.88
CA GLY A 359 26.91 -27.59 25.32
C GLY A 359 25.56 -27.02 24.92
N LYS A 360 25.44 -25.69 24.84
CA LYS A 360 24.22 -25.01 24.37
C LYS A 360 24.20 -24.95 22.84
N SER A 361 23.00 -25.07 22.28
CA SER A 361 22.76 -24.89 20.84
C SER A 361 21.75 -23.77 20.63
N LEU A 362 21.96 -22.97 19.59
CA LEU A 362 20.95 -22.04 19.09
C LEU A 362 19.95 -22.83 18.25
N VAL A 363 18.69 -22.82 18.67
CA VAL A 363 17.57 -23.41 17.93
C VAL A 363 17.05 -22.38 16.94
N VAL A 364 17.02 -22.74 15.65
CA VAL A 364 16.52 -21.90 14.56
C VAL A 364 15.31 -22.58 13.95
N LEU A 365 14.12 -22.03 14.23
CA LEU A 365 12.88 -22.46 13.58
C LEU A 365 12.61 -21.57 12.36
N VAL A 366 12.30 -22.21 11.22
CA VAL A 366 12.14 -21.55 9.93
C VAL A 366 10.74 -21.87 9.41
N TYR A 367 9.88 -20.86 9.34
CA TYR A 367 8.52 -21.00 8.82
C TYR A 367 8.44 -20.59 7.35
N ASN A 368 7.73 -21.38 6.54
CA ASN A 368 7.46 -21.11 5.13
C ASN A 368 5.99 -20.76 4.93
N SER A 369 5.70 -19.49 4.63
CA SER A 369 4.34 -19.01 4.38
C SER A 369 3.81 -19.29 2.97
N LEU A 370 4.60 -19.95 2.12
CA LEU A 370 4.20 -20.30 0.76
C LEU A 370 3.48 -21.67 0.73
N GLY A 371 2.53 -21.80 -0.20
CA GLY A 371 1.82 -23.06 -0.47
C GLY A 371 2.64 -24.13 -1.20
N TRP A 372 3.97 -23.99 -1.26
CA TRP A 372 4.88 -24.88 -1.98
C TRP A 372 6.20 -25.01 -1.21
N LYS A 373 6.89 -26.14 -1.42
CA LYS A 373 8.17 -26.42 -0.76
C LYS A 373 9.17 -25.34 -1.15
N ARG A 374 9.93 -24.84 -0.18
CA ARG A 374 10.96 -23.83 -0.41
C ARG A 374 12.31 -24.32 0.10
N GLU A 375 13.31 -24.18 -0.75
CA GLU A 375 14.72 -24.34 -0.40
C GLU A 375 15.38 -22.97 -0.55
N ASP A 376 16.09 -22.53 0.49
CA ASP A 376 16.75 -21.22 0.51
C ASP A 376 17.98 -21.26 1.42
N VAL A 377 18.88 -20.30 1.29
CA VAL A 377 20.07 -20.20 2.13
C VAL A 377 19.81 -19.25 3.29
N LEU A 378 19.83 -19.78 4.50
CA LEU A 378 19.75 -18.97 5.71
C LEU A 378 21.12 -18.41 6.04
N ARG A 379 21.16 -17.14 6.46
CA ARG A 379 22.39 -16.43 6.82
C ARG A 379 22.22 -15.76 8.18
N ILE A 380 22.98 -16.21 9.18
CA ILE A 380 22.82 -15.79 10.59
C ILE A 380 24.18 -15.30 11.13
N PRO A 381 24.25 -14.14 11.84
CA PRO A 381 25.52 -13.64 12.35
C PRO A 381 25.92 -14.42 13.60
N VAL A 382 27.18 -14.84 13.68
CA VAL A 382 27.74 -15.68 14.75
C VAL A 382 29.09 -15.17 15.24
N MET A 383 29.42 -15.51 16.49
CA MET A 383 30.65 -15.06 17.16
C MET A 383 31.88 -15.95 16.89
N SER A 384 31.66 -17.22 16.57
CA SER A 384 32.71 -18.24 16.47
C SER A 384 32.93 -18.69 15.02
N ASP A 385 34.15 -19.13 14.73
CA ASP A 385 34.55 -19.82 13.50
C ASP A 385 34.39 -21.35 13.58
N SER A 386 34.04 -21.86 14.76
CA SER A 386 33.94 -23.29 15.06
C SER A 386 32.47 -23.68 15.19
N ILE A 387 31.71 -23.48 14.12
CA ILE A 387 30.26 -23.68 14.06
C ILE A 387 29.93 -24.93 13.24
N VAL A 388 29.01 -25.73 13.78
CA VAL A 388 28.37 -26.87 13.10
C VAL A 388 26.85 -26.66 13.13
N VAL A 389 26.18 -27.02 12.03
CA VAL A 389 24.73 -26.92 11.88
C VAL A 389 24.16 -28.32 11.74
N HIS A 390 23.12 -28.64 12.52
CA HIS A 390 22.38 -29.89 12.38
C HIS A 390 20.91 -29.62 12.04
N ASP A 391 20.28 -30.55 11.31
CA ASP A 391 18.83 -30.56 11.14
C ASP A 391 18.11 -31.21 12.33
N SER A 392 16.79 -31.32 12.24
CA SER A 392 15.94 -31.96 13.27
C SER A 392 16.17 -33.46 13.45
N GLU A 393 16.80 -34.14 12.49
CA GLU A 393 17.17 -35.55 12.59
C GLU A 393 18.58 -35.74 13.16
N GLY A 394 19.29 -34.65 13.47
CA GLY A 394 20.66 -34.68 13.96
C GLY A 394 21.71 -34.86 12.87
N ARG A 395 21.34 -34.73 11.59
CA ARG A 395 22.28 -34.79 10.47
C ARG A 395 23.01 -33.47 10.35
N GLU A 396 24.33 -33.52 10.18
CA GLU A 396 25.13 -32.34 9.90
C GLU A 396 24.77 -31.76 8.52
N ILE A 397 24.50 -30.46 8.48
CA ILE A 397 24.21 -29.71 7.27
C ILE A 397 25.47 -28.97 6.86
N GLU A 398 25.85 -29.13 5.59
CA GLU A 398 26.96 -28.37 5.01
C GLU A 398 26.72 -26.87 5.20
N SER A 399 27.70 -26.20 5.80
CA SER A 399 27.60 -24.79 6.14
C SER A 399 28.87 -24.03 5.78
N GLN A 400 28.70 -22.79 5.30
CA GLN A 400 29.79 -21.89 4.97
C GLN A 400 29.89 -20.77 6.01
N LEU A 401 31.11 -20.43 6.41
CA LEU A 401 31.37 -19.23 7.20
C LEU A 401 31.87 -18.12 6.29
N LEU A 402 31.24 -16.96 6.38
CA LEU A 402 31.58 -15.77 5.60
C LEU A 402 31.99 -14.65 6.54
N PRO A 403 33.17 -14.03 6.37
CA PRO A 403 33.57 -12.90 7.21
C PRO A 403 32.59 -11.72 7.05
N ILE A 404 32.31 -11.02 8.14
CA ILE A 404 31.51 -9.80 8.12
C ILE A 404 32.37 -8.66 7.58
N ALA A 405 31.89 -7.97 6.54
CA ALA A 405 32.58 -6.84 5.94
C ALA A 405 32.54 -5.60 6.85
N ASN A 406 33.62 -4.81 6.85
CA ASN A 406 33.72 -3.58 7.65
C ASN A 406 32.56 -2.60 7.39
N ALA A 407 32.10 -2.49 6.14
CA ALA A 407 30.94 -1.66 5.79
C ALA A 407 29.67 -2.08 6.54
N SER A 408 29.43 -3.39 6.70
CA SER A 408 28.29 -3.92 7.45
C SER A 408 28.42 -3.61 8.95
N SER A 409 29.63 -3.68 9.51
CA SER A 409 29.89 -3.31 10.91
C SER A 409 29.62 -1.83 11.19
N HIS A 410 30.03 -0.92 10.30
CA HIS A 410 29.72 0.51 10.44
C HIS A 410 28.23 0.79 10.33
N LEU A 411 27.52 0.11 9.42
CA LEU A 411 26.07 0.22 9.32
C LEU A 411 25.38 -0.24 10.59
N ARG A 412 25.83 -1.37 11.16
CA ARG A 412 25.34 -1.93 12.43
C ARG A 412 25.44 -0.90 13.56
N ASP A 413 26.64 -0.39 13.84
CA ASP A 413 26.88 0.52 14.96
C ASP A 413 26.01 1.77 14.90
N ARG A 414 25.87 2.34 13.70
CA ARG A 414 25.05 3.54 13.47
C ARG A 414 23.55 3.26 13.62
N HIS A 415 23.04 2.23 12.95
CA HIS A 415 21.60 2.02 12.84
C HIS A 415 20.99 1.31 14.04
N VAL A 416 21.74 0.44 14.73
CA VAL A 416 21.27 -0.15 16.00
C VAL A 416 21.03 0.96 17.03
N LYS A 417 21.97 1.91 17.16
CA LYS A 417 21.78 3.08 18.03
C LYS A 417 20.60 3.95 17.61
N ALA A 418 20.42 4.20 16.31
CA ALA A 418 19.32 5.01 15.81
C ALA A 418 17.94 4.36 16.04
N TYR A 419 17.83 3.03 15.89
CA TYR A 419 16.55 2.32 15.99
C TYR A 419 16.19 1.91 17.42
N LEU A 420 17.19 1.52 18.21
CA LEU A 420 16.97 0.94 19.54
C LEU A 420 17.44 1.84 20.69
N GLY A 421 18.12 2.96 20.39
CA GLY A 421 18.66 3.88 21.40
C GLY A 421 19.90 3.35 22.15
N THR A 422 20.38 2.15 21.80
CA THR A 422 21.52 1.48 22.47
C THR A 422 22.58 1.04 21.47
N SER A 423 23.83 0.92 21.91
CA SER A 423 24.91 0.37 21.09
C SER A 423 24.88 -1.16 21.10
N PRO A 424 25.29 -1.83 20.01
CA PRO A 424 25.40 -3.29 20.00
C PRO A 424 26.37 -3.79 21.08
N ALA A 425 25.96 -4.79 21.88
CA ALA A 425 26.78 -5.35 22.96
C ALA A 425 27.85 -6.35 22.46
N ALA A 426 27.65 -6.92 21.27
CA ALA A 426 28.54 -7.88 20.64
C ALA A 426 28.95 -7.43 19.25
N SER A 427 30.06 -7.98 18.76
CA SER A 427 30.55 -7.78 17.39
C SER A 427 30.74 -9.15 16.72
N PRO A 428 29.70 -9.69 16.07
CA PRO A 428 29.82 -10.94 15.32
C PRO A 428 30.91 -10.81 14.26
N LYS A 429 31.66 -11.88 14.05
CA LYS A 429 32.78 -11.91 13.10
C LYS A 429 32.43 -12.59 11.79
N PHE A 430 31.47 -13.52 11.84
CA PHE A 430 31.09 -14.33 10.71
C PHE A 430 29.58 -14.37 10.52
N TRP A 431 29.18 -14.64 9.30
CA TRP A 431 27.89 -15.18 8.97
C TRP A 431 28.04 -16.69 8.78
N VAL A 432 27.20 -17.48 9.44
CA VAL A 432 26.98 -18.88 9.04
C VAL A 432 25.90 -18.90 7.98
N ALA A 433 26.18 -19.53 6.85
CA ALA A 433 25.27 -19.74 5.74
C ALA A 433 25.04 -21.22 5.51
N PHE A 434 23.78 -21.66 5.43
CA PHE A 434 23.43 -23.08 5.21
C PHE A 434 22.10 -23.20 4.46
N PRO A 435 21.91 -24.23 3.63
CA PRO A 435 20.64 -24.48 2.97
C PRO A 435 19.60 -24.94 3.98
N ALA A 436 18.39 -24.40 3.88
CA ALA A 436 17.22 -24.84 4.61
C ALA A 436 16.14 -25.29 3.62
N SER A 437 15.57 -26.47 3.86
CA SER A 437 14.42 -26.99 3.13
C SER A 437 13.21 -27.00 4.05
N VAL A 438 12.13 -26.36 3.65
CA VAL A 438 10.91 -26.21 4.44
C VAL A 438 9.69 -26.59 3.62
N ALA A 439 8.80 -27.39 4.23
CA ALA A 439 7.55 -27.83 3.62
C ALA A 439 6.60 -26.66 3.32
N PRO A 440 5.61 -26.84 2.42
CA PRO A 440 4.52 -25.89 2.23
C PRO A 440 3.81 -25.58 3.55
N LEU A 441 3.55 -24.30 3.84
CA LEU A 441 2.82 -23.85 5.05
C LEU A 441 3.28 -24.53 6.35
N GLY A 442 4.58 -24.82 6.45
CA GLY A 442 5.17 -25.61 7.52
C GLY A 442 6.44 -24.97 8.08
N PHE A 443 7.07 -25.65 9.04
CA PHE A 443 8.33 -25.23 9.60
C PHE A 443 9.35 -26.37 9.69
N SER A 444 10.62 -26.01 9.66
CA SER A 444 11.76 -26.90 9.93
C SER A 444 12.63 -26.30 11.02
N THR A 445 13.30 -27.15 11.79
CA THR A 445 14.15 -26.74 12.92
C THR A 445 15.60 -27.14 12.65
N TYR A 446 16.51 -26.21 12.94
CA TYR A 446 17.96 -26.39 12.82
C TYR A 446 18.64 -26.03 14.13
N PHE A 447 19.79 -26.64 14.38
CA PHE A 447 20.57 -26.47 15.61
C PHE A 447 21.98 -26.01 15.27
N ILE A 448 22.36 -24.83 15.76
CA ILE A 448 23.68 -24.26 15.56
C ILE A 448 24.45 -24.37 16.88
N SER A 449 25.59 -25.05 16.86
CA SER A 449 26.39 -25.32 18.06
C SER A 449 27.89 -25.16 17.80
N ILE A 450 28.68 -25.13 18.87
CA ILE A 450 30.15 -25.14 18.76
C ILE A 450 30.61 -26.57 18.47
N GLY A 451 31.38 -26.75 17.40
CA GLY A 451 31.95 -28.03 17.04
C GLY A 451 33.24 -27.89 16.22
N LYS A 452 34.10 -28.90 16.28
CA LYS A 452 35.27 -28.99 15.40
C LYS A 452 34.78 -29.37 14.00
N ARG A 453 34.92 -28.46 13.04
CA ARG A 453 34.63 -28.75 11.63
C ARG A 453 35.57 -29.84 11.11
N SER A 454 34.99 -30.87 10.50
CA SER A 454 35.67 -31.93 9.75
C SER A 454 35.90 -31.48 8.29
N GLY A 455 36.74 -30.47 8.02
CA GLY A 455 37.06 -30.10 6.64
C GLY A 455 37.83 -28.80 6.44
N GLU A 456 38.75 -28.81 5.46
CA GLU A 456 39.71 -27.74 5.14
C GLU A 456 39.08 -26.38 4.82
N PHE A 457 39.67 -25.32 5.39
CA PHE A 457 39.40 -23.93 5.04
C PHE A 457 39.76 -23.65 3.57
N ARG A 458 38.76 -23.35 2.73
CA ARG A 458 38.98 -22.49 1.55
C ARG A 458 38.51 -21.07 1.87
N ILE A 459 39.39 -20.29 2.49
CA ILE A 459 39.23 -18.84 2.56
C ILE A 459 39.44 -18.32 1.14
N PHE A 460 38.36 -18.05 0.41
CA PHE A 460 38.45 -17.19 -0.77
C PHE A 460 38.61 -15.74 -0.28
N ARG A 461 39.86 -15.29 -0.14
CA ARG A 461 40.16 -13.86 -0.15
C ARG A 461 39.86 -13.35 -1.56
N LEU A 462 38.75 -12.66 -1.73
CA LEU A 462 38.57 -11.75 -2.85
C LEU A 462 39.42 -10.52 -2.56
N ASP A 463 40.69 -10.55 -3.00
CA ASP A 463 41.54 -9.37 -3.07
C ASP A 463 41.00 -8.45 -4.19
N ILE A 464 40.03 -7.60 -3.85
CA ILE A 464 39.61 -6.49 -4.72
C ILE A 464 40.63 -5.36 -4.53
N GLN A 465 41.84 -5.52 -5.07
CA GLN A 465 42.83 -4.43 -5.14
C GLN A 465 43.51 -4.25 -6.50
N GLN A 466 43.05 -4.91 -7.55
CA GLN A 466 43.47 -4.62 -8.92
C GLN A 466 42.25 -4.62 -9.84
N ASN A 467 41.62 -3.45 -10.02
CA ASN A 467 40.94 -3.00 -11.26
C ASN A 467 40.13 -1.70 -11.05
N ILE A 468 40.69 -0.71 -10.35
CA ILE A 468 40.18 0.68 -10.36
C ILE A 468 41.18 1.56 -11.10
N LYS A 469 41.45 1.25 -12.37
CA LYS A 469 42.19 2.17 -13.26
C LYS A 469 41.57 2.44 -14.63
N ASP A 470 40.46 1.80 -15.01
CA ASP A 470 39.90 1.97 -16.36
C ASP A 470 38.43 2.45 -16.45
N CYS A 471 37.81 2.89 -15.35
CA CYS A 471 36.46 3.49 -15.40
C CYS A 471 36.45 5.03 -15.31
N SER A 472 37.45 5.71 -15.91
CA SER A 472 37.48 7.18 -16.01
C SER A 472 37.52 7.69 -17.46
N LYS A 473 37.04 6.89 -18.43
CA LYS A 473 36.71 7.34 -19.78
C LYS A 473 35.58 6.51 -20.39
N VAL A 474 34.32 6.87 -20.14
CA VAL A 474 33.22 6.99 -21.12
C VAL A 474 32.24 8.02 -20.59
#